data_AF-A0A656JP02-F1
#
_entry.id   AF-A0A656JP02-F1
#
_cell.length_a   1.000
_cell.length_b   1.000
_cell.length_c   1.000
_cell.angle_alpha   90.00
_cell.angle_beta   90.00
_cell.angle_gamma   90.00
#
_symmetry.space_group_name_H-M   'P 1'
#
loop_
_entity.id
_entity.type
_entity.pdbx_description
1 polymer ?
#
loop_
_entity_poly.entity_id
_entity_poly.type
_entity_poly.pdbx_seq_one_letter_code
_entity_poly.pdbx_strand_id
1 'polypeptide(L)'
;ADTLGVGSHGFFLNRFEGQLHSVPFRSPAEHSKPKSLGQQTAVVVTPSGHEVFTDTLNRICVRFHWDRLSQDGDLGSCWLRMMQPSSGPDWGSVHVPRAGEEVVITFLDNDIDRPLVMGQVYGGHKPAWHSSGLMAGYKSKEVGGGGFNHWVMDDSTGQVRTQIHSSHGHTQLNLGYLIDQRGNNRGGLRGTGFELRTDAYGALRAQQGLYLSTWKRSGAQGAQIDASEAQQQLKNSEQRVKTLSDTAQQHNALPMQEGLDSLTQLNSDADVTYGSDDGTPSQGPGEQQRNGGDTAWAIRSGGRGKTPGYQQPLLIASSPA
;
A
#
# COMPACT_ATOMS: atom_id res chain seq x y z
N ALA A 1 -30.72 23.73 -84.50
CA ALA A 1 -29.53 23.64 -85.37
C ALA A 1 -28.97 25.05 -85.49
N ASP A 2 -28.14 25.42 -84.52
CA ASP A 2 -27.38 26.67 -84.53
C ASP A 2 -26.15 26.48 -85.42
N THR A 3 -25.91 27.46 -86.28
CA THR A 3 -24.83 27.49 -87.27
C THR A 3 -23.49 27.86 -86.61
N LEU A 4 -22.62 26.86 -86.39
CA LEU A 4 -21.22 27.07 -86.04
C LEU A 4 -20.42 27.38 -87.32
N GLY A 5 -19.68 28.50 -87.30
CA GLY A 5 -18.82 28.94 -88.40
C GLY A 5 -17.70 27.95 -88.70
N VAL A 6 -17.49 27.68 -89.99
CA VAL A 6 -16.40 26.83 -90.50
C VAL A 6 -15.09 27.60 -90.35
N GLY A 7 -14.36 27.35 -89.26
CA GLY A 7 -13.06 27.98 -89.02
C GLY A 7 -12.43 27.84 -87.63
N SER A 8 -13.01 27.08 -86.69
CA SER A 8 -12.39 26.86 -85.37
C SER A 8 -11.92 25.42 -85.20
N HIS A 9 -10.62 25.18 -85.21
CA HIS A 9 -10.04 23.94 -84.71
C HIS A 9 -10.06 23.98 -83.17
N GLY A 10 -10.85 23.13 -82.53
CA GLY A 10 -10.68 22.85 -81.11
C GLY A 10 -9.45 21.99 -80.91
N PHE A 11 -8.54 22.39 -80.02
CA PHE A 11 -7.38 21.56 -79.66
C PHE A 11 -7.74 20.70 -78.45
N PHE A 12 -7.38 19.41 -78.53
CA PHE A 12 -7.46 18.48 -77.41
C PHE A 12 -6.05 18.00 -77.11
N LEU A 13 -5.59 18.25 -75.88
CA LEU A 13 -4.28 17.85 -75.42
C LEU A 13 -4.44 16.88 -74.26
N ASN A 14 -3.84 15.70 -74.39
CA ASN A 14 -3.65 14.77 -73.29
C ASN A 14 -2.15 14.58 -73.03
N ARG A 15 -1.82 14.34 -71.77
CA ARG A 15 -0.52 13.84 -71.35
C ARG A 15 -0.75 12.58 -70.52
N PHE A 16 -0.03 11.52 -70.86
CA PHE A 16 -0.05 10.26 -70.12
C PHE A 16 1.35 9.98 -69.55
N GLU A 17 1.37 9.33 -68.40
CA GLU A 17 2.56 8.66 -67.85
C GLU A 17 2.32 7.16 -67.91
N GLY A 18 3.30 6.41 -68.39
CA GLY A 18 3.20 4.97 -68.59
C GLY A 18 4.34 4.24 -67.91
N GLN A 19 4.06 3.03 -67.43
CA GLN A 19 5.06 2.09 -66.94
C GLN A 19 4.90 0.73 -67.63
N LEU A 20 5.94 -0.10 -67.60
CA LEU A 20 5.87 -1.45 -68.16
C LEU A 20 4.79 -2.28 -67.46
N HIS A 21 3.93 -2.94 -68.24
CA HIS A 21 2.89 -3.82 -67.70
C HIS A 21 3.46 -4.98 -66.86
N SER A 22 4.68 -5.43 -67.16
CA SER A 22 5.38 -6.46 -66.40
C SER A 22 5.86 -6.00 -65.02
N VAL A 23 5.86 -4.69 -64.74
CA VAL A 23 6.27 -4.12 -63.45
C VAL A 23 5.02 -3.80 -62.63
N PRO A 24 4.79 -4.46 -61.48
CA PRO A 24 3.66 -4.15 -60.62
C PRO A 24 3.73 -2.69 -60.13
N PHE A 25 2.66 -1.93 -60.35
CA PHE A 25 2.54 -0.58 -59.80
C PHE A 25 2.59 -0.61 -58.27
N ARG A 26 3.28 0.37 -57.66
CA ARG A 26 3.25 0.67 -56.24
C ARG A 26 3.12 2.18 -56.09
N SER A 27 2.17 2.64 -55.29
CA SER A 27 2.01 4.06 -55.04
C SER A 27 3.28 4.64 -54.41
N PRO A 28 3.72 5.84 -54.82
CA PRO A 28 4.83 6.53 -54.18
C PRO A 28 4.50 6.86 -52.72
N ALA A 29 5.52 6.89 -51.86
CA ALA A 29 5.38 7.21 -50.43
C ALA A 29 5.26 8.73 -50.21
N GLU A 30 4.17 9.33 -50.68
CA GLU A 30 3.92 10.78 -50.60
C GLU A 30 3.35 11.23 -49.25
N HIS A 31 2.78 10.30 -48.49
CA HIS A 31 2.18 10.58 -47.18
C HIS A 31 3.10 10.15 -46.04
N SER A 32 3.28 11.04 -45.07
CA SER A 32 4.00 10.73 -43.82
C SER A 32 3.03 10.15 -42.79
N LYS A 33 3.49 9.12 -42.07
CA LYS A 33 2.73 8.58 -40.93
C LYS A 33 2.64 9.64 -39.83
N PRO A 34 1.46 9.88 -39.21
CA PRO A 34 1.35 10.74 -38.05
C PRO A 34 2.27 10.26 -36.93
N LYS A 35 3.02 11.18 -36.32
CA LYS A 35 3.89 10.89 -35.19
C LYS A 35 3.21 11.31 -33.89
N SER A 36 3.50 10.59 -32.80
CA SER A 36 3.09 11.04 -31.48
C SER A 36 3.74 12.38 -31.13
N LEU A 37 2.96 13.28 -30.52
CA LEU A 37 3.42 14.58 -30.03
C LEU A 37 3.97 14.53 -28.59
N GLY A 38 3.93 13.37 -27.94
CA GLY A 38 4.37 13.19 -26.55
C GLY A 38 3.51 12.19 -25.78
N GLN A 39 3.72 12.12 -24.46
CA GLN A 39 2.85 11.32 -23.60
C GLN A 39 1.45 11.94 -23.52
N GLN A 40 0.45 11.09 -23.42
CA GLN A 40 -0.95 11.48 -23.24
C GLN A 40 -1.53 10.74 -22.03
N THR A 41 -2.64 11.21 -21.48
CA THR A 41 -3.43 10.40 -20.55
C THR A 41 -4.62 9.76 -21.25
N ALA A 42 -5.08 8.64 -20.71
CA ALA A 42 -6.27 7.93 -21.16
C ALA A 42 -6.97 7.30 -19.95
N VAL A 43 -8.26 6.98 -20.10
CA VAL A 43 -9.05 6.37 -19.03
C VAL A 43 -9.21 4.88 -19.32
N VAL A 44 -8.99 4.04 -18.31
CA VAL A 44 -9.17 2.59 -18.43
C VAL A 44 -10.65 2.26 -18.60
N VAL A 45 -10.94 1.42 -19.59
CA VAL A 45 -12.31 0.98 -19.90
C VAL A 45 -12.43 -0.53 -19.82
N THR A 46 -13.62 -0.98 -19.50
CA THR A 46 -13.98 -2.39 -19.34
C THR A 46 -15.35 -2.63 -19.98
N PRO A 47 -15.68 -3.88 -20.36
CA PRO A 47 -17.03 -4.22 -20.79
C PRO A 47 -18.04 -3.88 -19.69
N SER A 48 -19.25 -3.47 -20.09
CA SER A 48 -20.29 -2.95 -19.19
C SER A 48 -20.41 -3.74 -17.88
N GLY A 49 -20.22 -3.05 -16.75
CA GLY A 49 -20.38 -3.59 -15.39
C GLY A 49 -19.14 -4.22 -14.76
N HIS A 50 -18.02 -4.38 -15.47
CA HIS A 50 -16.81 -4.98 -14.90
C HIS A 50 -15.92 -3.92 -14.24
N GLU A 51 -15.54 -4.10 -12.96
CA GLU A 51 -14.56 -3.24 -12.29
C GLU A 51 -13.13 -3.46 -12.85
N VAL A 52 -12.82 -4.70 -13.22
CA VAL A 52 -11.51 -5.11 -13.76
C VAL A 52 -11.74 -6.01 -14.97
N PHE A 53 -11.00 -5.75 -16.07
CA PHE A 53 -11.03 -6.59 -17.26
C PHE A 53 -9.64 -6.62 -17.90
N THR A 54 -9.02 -7.80 -17.93
CA THR A 54 -7.68 -8.03 -18.49
C THR A 54 -7.60 -9.34 -19.26
N ASP A 55 -6.54 -9.48 -20.07
CA ASP A 55 -6.19 -10.72 -20.73
C ASP A 55 -5.16 -11.56 -19.92
N THR A 56 -4.67 -12.65 -20.50
CA THR A 56 -3.68 -13.55 -19.89
C THR A 56 -2.33 -12.88 -19.56
N LEU A 57 -2.08 -11.66 -20.05
CA LEU A 57 -0.86 -10.90 -19.83
C LEU A 57 -1.09 -9.66 -18.95
N ASN A 58 -2.26 -9.56 -18.30
CA ASN A 58 -2.67 -8.37 -17.54
C ASN A 58 -2.65 -7.07 -18.37
N ARG A 59 -2.87 -7.17 -19.69
CA ARG A 59 -3.07 -5.99 -20.54
C ARG A 59 -4.44 -5.39 -20.26
N ILE A 60 -4.58 -4.10 -20.52
CA ILE A 60 -5.82 -3.34 -20.35
C ILE A 60 -6.24 -2.68 -21.65
N CYS A 61 -7.49 -2.25 -21.72
CA CYS A 61 -7.97 -1.37 -22.78
C CYS A 61 -8.30 0.02 -22.22
N VAL A 62 -8.16 1.04 -23.05
CA VAL A 62 -8.31 2.44 -22.65
C VAL A 62 -9.14 3.21 -23.67
N ARG A 63 -9.77 4.29 -23.22
CA ARG A 63 -10.36 5.30 -24.10
C ARG A 63 -9.51 6.56 -24.02
N PHE A 64 -8.99 6.99 -25.17
CA PHE A 64 -8.29 8.27 -25.28
C PHE A 64 -9.28 9.43 -25.27
N HIS A 65 -8.85 10.60 -24.78
CA HIS A 65 -9.72 11.78 -24.65
C HIS A 65 -10.24 12.33 -25.98
N TRP A 66 -9.53 12.06 -27.08
CA TRP A 66 -9.90 12.48 -28.43
C TRP A 66 -10.80 11.46 -29.14
N ASP A 67 -11.02 10.28 -28.56
CA ASP A 67 -11.93 9.28 -29.10
C ASP A 67 -13.39 9.72 -28.89
N ARG A 68 -14.08 9.95 -30.00
CA ARG A 68 -15.49 10.36 -30.06
C ARG A 68 -16.40 9.29 -30.65
N LEU A 69 -15.84 8.14 -31.04
CA LEU A 69 -16.55 7.10 -31.78
C LEU A 69 -16.91 5.92 -30.88
N SER A 70 -16.05 5.58 -29.92
CA SER A 70 -16.32 4.48 -28.98
C SER A 70 -17.46 4.82 -28.04
N GLN A 71 -18.38 3.86 -27.85
CA GLN A 71 -19.50 4.00 -26.92
C GLN A 71 -19.09 3.57 -25.51
N ASP A 72 -19.92 3.89 -24.51
CA ASP A 72 -19.69 3.43 -23.15
C ASP A 72 -19.85 1.90 -23.07
N GLY A 73 -18.85 1.23 -22.49
CA GLY A 73 -18.78 -0.23 -22.43
C GLY A 73 -18.03 -0.88 -23.60
N ASP A 74 -17.68 -0.13 -24.65
CA ASP A 74 -16.73 -0.58 -25.64
C ASP A 74 -15.31 -0.56 -25.08
N LEU A 75 -14.46 -1.47 -25.56
CA LEU A 75 -13.07 -1.54 -25.12
C LEU A 75 -12.22 -0.34 -25.60
N GLY A 76 -12.68 0.47 -26.55
CA GLY A 76 -12.06 1.76 -26.92
C GLY A 76 -10.66 1.72 -27.55
N SER A 77 -9.90 0.62 -27.40
CA SER A 77 -8.55 0.45 -27.93
C SER A 77 -8.21 -1.03 -28.14
N CYS A 78 -7.00 -1.28 -28.65
CA CYS A 78 -6.36 -2.60 -28.55
C CYS A 78 -5.94 -2.92 -27.09
N TRP A 79 -5.33 -4.08 -26.88
CA TRP A 79 -4.73 -4.44 -25.59
C TRP A 79 -3.39 -3.73 -25.39
N LEU A 80 -3.31 -2.87 -24.38
CA LEU A 80 -2.11 -2.14 -24.02
C LEU A 80 -1.35 -2.84 -22.90
N ARG A 81 -0.04 -2.98 -23.08
CA ARG A 81 0.89 -3.42 -22.01
C ARG A 81 1.18 -2.27 -21.07
N MET A 82 1.49 -2.61 -19.83
CA MET A 82 1.84 -1.65 -18.77
C MET A 82 3.24 -1.88 -18.23
N MET A 83 3.98 -0.79 -18.06
CA MET A 83 5.24 -0.76 -17.34
C MET A 83 5.02 -1.15 -15.87
N GLN A 84 5.75 -2.15 -15.42
CA GLN A 84 5.76 -2.59 -14.02
C GLN A 84 7.05 -2.13 -13.33
N PRO A 85 7.04 -1.82 -12.02
CA PRO A 85 8.27 -1.50 -11.28
C PRO A 85 9.35 -2.59 -11.35
N SER A 86 8.94 -3.86 -11.48
CA SER A 86 9.82 -5.02 -11.68
C SER A 86 9.07 -6.11 -12.44
N SER A 87 9.74 -6.80 -13.36
CA SER A 87 9.14 -7.87 -14.17
C SER A 87 10.16 -8.93 -14.58
N GLY A 88 9.81 -10.21 -14.40
CA GLY A 88 10.52 -11.36 -14.97
C GLY A 88 9.63 -12.61 -15.04
N PRO A 89 10.17 -13.77 -15.47
CA PRO A 89 9.40 -15.01 -15.57
C PRO A 89 8.94 -15.49 -14.17
N ASP A 90 7.64 -15.44 -13.91
CA ASP A 90 6.99 -15.82 -12.62
C ASP A 90 7.44 -15.00 -11.38
N TRP A 91 7.98 -13.79 -11.57
CA TRP A 91 8.28 -12.87 -10.47
C TRP A 91 8.16 -11.40 -10.89
N GLY A 92 7.93 -10.51 -9.93
CA GLY A 92 7.85 -9.07 -10.17
C GLY A 92 6.74 -8.39 -9.37
N SER A 93 6.41 -7.18 -9.78
CA SER A 93 5.29 -6.40 -9.25
C SER A 93 4.15 -6.36 -10.24
N VAL A 94 2.92 -6.48 -9.75
CA VAL A 94 1.72 -6.42 -10.57
C VAL A 94 0.69 -5.53 -9.88
N HIS A 95 0.33 -4.45 -10.55
CA HIS A 95 -0.82 -3.64 -10.21
C HIS A 95 -1.61 -3.37 -11.49
N VAL A 96 -2.83 -3.91 -11.56
CA VAL A 96 -3.68 -3.78 -12.73
C VAL A 96 -4.61 -2.59 -12.55
N PRO A 97 -4.56 -1.59 -13.45
CA PRO A 97 -5.48 -0.47 -13.44
C PRO A 97 -6.94 -0.91 -13.60
N ARG A 98 -7.85 -0.26 -12.90
CA ARG A 98 -9.28 -0.57 -12.88
C ARG A 98 -10.08 0.39 -13.75
N ALA A 99 -11.31 0.01 -14.08
CA ALA A 99 -12.24 0.85 -14.83
C ALA A 99 -12.33 2.26 -14.24
N GLY A 100 -12.17 3.29 -15.09
CA GLY A 100 -12.23 4.70 -14.70
C GLY A 100 -10.92 5.28 -14.18
N GLU A 101 -9.89 4.49 -13.89
CA GLU A 101 -8.59 5.01 -13.48
C GLU A 101 -7.87 5.66 -14.67
N GLU A 102 -7.06 6.69 -14.38
CA GLU A 102 -6.32 7.43 -15.40
C GLU A 102 -4.89 6.90 -15.53
N VAL A 103 -4.47 6.64 -16.76
CA VAL A 103 -3.16 6.10 -17.11
C VAL A 103 -2.41 7.04 -18.03
N VAL A 104 -1.08 7.04 -17.93
CA VAL A 104 -0.19 7.77 -18.84
C VAL A 104 0.25 6.81 -19.95
N ILE A 105 0.00 7.20 -21.19
CA ILE A 105 0.35 6.45 -22.41
C ILE A 105 1.55 7.11 -23.09
N THR A 106 2.53 6.30 -23.46
CA THR A 106 3.57 6.65 -24.42
C THR A 106 3.39 5.84 -25.71
N PHE A 107 4.10 6.23 -26.77
CA PHE A 107 4.04 5.62 -28.09
C PHE A 107 5.45 5.21 -28.52
N LEU A 108 5.68 3.89 -28.66
CA LEU A 108 7.00 3.35 -28.98
C LEU A 108 7.47 3.85 -30.35
N ASP A 109 8.73 4.29 -30.44
CA ASP A 109 9.32 4.85 -31.66
C ASP A 109 8.55 6.06 -32.23
N ASN A 110 7.80 6.77 -31.38
CA ASN A 110 6.85 7.83 -31.76
C ASN A 110 5.76 7.38 -32.73
N ASP A 111 5.46 6.07 -32.77
CA ASP A 111 4.41 5.47 -33.59
C ASP A 111 3.08 5.43 -32.84
N ILE A 112 2.08 6.16 -33.35
CA ILE A 112 0.74 6.24 -32.76
C ILE A 112 0.02 4.88 -32.66
N ASP A 113 0.43 3.89 -33.45
CA ASP A 113 -0.16 2.54 -33.45
C ASP A 113 0.50 1.61 -32.41
N ARG A 114 1.50 2.10 -31.66
CA ARG A 114 2.27 1.31 -30.68
C ARG A 114 2.19 1.90 -29.27
N PRO A 115 0.99 2.03 -28.69
CA PRO A 115 0.82 2.57 -27.35
C PRO A 115 1.34 1.61 -26.26
N LEU A 116 1.88 2.20 -25.19
CA LEU A 116 2.34 1.52 -23.98
C LEU A 116 1.93 2.36 -22.76
N VAL A 117 1.36 1.72 -21.73
CA VAL A 117 1.06 2.38 -20.46
C VAL A 117 2.36 2.53 -19.66
N MET A 118 2.72 3.77 -19.32
CA MET A 118 3.88 4.12 -18.51
C MET A 118 3.59 4.07 -17.01
N GLY A 119 2.35 4.29 -16.61
CA GLY A 119 1.98 4.36 -15.19
C GLY A 119 0.59 4.94 -15.00
N GLN A 120 0.22 5.16 -13.75
CA GLN A 120 -1.08 5.71 -13.36
C GLN A 120 -0.92 7.09 -12.74
N VAL A 121 -1.94 7.92 -12.92
CA VAL A 121 -2.06 9.22 -12.26
C VAL A 121 -3.42 9.33 -11.59
N TYR A 122 -3.48 10.06 -10.49
CA TYR A 122 -4.75 10.35 -9.83
C TYR A 122 -5.46 11.48 -10.57
N GLY A 123 -6.47 11.13 -11.38
CA GLY A 123 -7.31 12.05 -12.15
C GLY A 123 -8.69 12.21 -11.53
N GLY A 124 -8.91 13.26 -10.73
CA GLY A 124 -10.23 13.55 -10.14
C GLY A 124 -10.59 12.76 -8.88
N HIS A 125 -9.72 11.88 -8.39
CA HIS A 125 -9.87 11.18 -7.10
C HIS A 125 -8.69 11.48 -6.20
N LYS A 126 -8.92 11.54 -4.87
CA LYS A 126 -7.82 11.73 -3.91
C LYS A 126 -7.07 10.39 -3.72
N PRO A 127 -5.72 10.41 -3.67
CA PRO A 127 -4.95 9.25 -3.24
C PRO A 127 -5.37 8.76 -1.85
N ALA A 128 -5.06 7.52 -1.49
CA ALA A 128 -5.38 6.99 -0.15
C ALA A 128 -4.79 7.84 0.98
N TRP A 129 -3.54 8.28 0.80
CA TRP A 129 -2.85 9.21 1.67
C TRP A 129 -2.54 10.49 0.92
N HIS A 130 -2.97 11.63 1.46
CA HIS A 130 -2.91 12.90 0.76
C HIS A 130 -2.86 14.08 1.74
N SER A 131 -2.65 15.28 1.20
CA SER A 131 -2.62 16.56 1.91
C SER A 131 -1.44 16.77 2.88
N SER A 132 -1.18 15.86 3.82
CA SER A 132 -0.14 16.07 4.84
C SER A 132 1.28 15.85 4.32
N GLY A 133 1.45 14.96 3.34
CA GLY A 133 2.76 14.51 2.84
C GLY A 133 3.53 13.61 3.82
N LEU A 134 2.92 13.24 4.96
CA LEU A 134 3.58 12.43 6.00
C LEU A 134 3.43 10.93 5.79
N MET A 135 2.40 10.53 5.05
CA MET A 135 2.05 9.12 4.88
C MET A 135 2.34 8.67 3.45
N ALA A 136 2.97 7.51 3.33
CA ALA A 136 3.28 6.85 2.08
C ALA A 136 2.97 5.34 2.18
N GLY A 137 2.76 4.68 1.05
CA GLY A 137 2.58 3.22 1.02
C GLY A 137 1.69 2.73 -0.11
N TYR A 138 1.06 1.57 0.12
CA TYR A 138 0.18 0.90 -0.84
C TYR A 138 -1.16 0.55 -0.20
N LYS A 139 -2.27 0.99 -0.79
CA LYS A 139 -3.62 0.63 -0.37
C LYS A 139 -4.37 0.01 -1.54
N SER A 140 -4.81 -1.24 -1.40
CA SER A 140 -5.68 -1.89 -2.37
C SER A 140 -7.15 -1.61 -2.06
N LYS A 141 -8.03 -2.12 -2.91
CA LYS A 141 -9.48 -2.11 -2.73
C LYS A 141 -10.01 -3.49 -3.10
N GLU A 142 -10.93 -4.03 -2.32
CA GLU A 142 -11.65 -5.25 -2.68
C GLU A 142 -12.39 -5.06 -4.01
N VAL A 143 -12.39 -6.08 -4.87
CA VAL A 143 -13.11 -6.03 -6.14
C VAL A 143 -14.57 -6.38 -5.86
N GLY A 144 -15.50 -5.52 -6.28
CA GLY A 144 -16.93 -5.70 -6.02
C GLY A 144 -17.35 -5.57 -4.55
N GLY A 145 -16.45 -5.13 -3.67
CA GLY A 145 -16.68 -5.02 -2.22
C GLY A 145 -16.13 -3.73 -1.61
N GLY A 146 -16.18 -3.66 -0.27
CA GLY A 146 -15.78 -2.49 0.52
C GLY A 146 -14.47 -2.67 1.30
N GLY A 147 -13.90 -3.87 1.30
CA GLY A 147 -12.64 -4.17 1.98
C GLY A 147 -11.40 -3.58 1.31
N PHE A 148 -10.27 -3.69 2.00
CA PHE A 148 -8.97 -3.28 1.49
C PHE A 148 -7.83 -3.93 2.28
N ASN A 149 -6.66 -3.98 1.65
CA ASN A 149 -5.40 -4.18 2.37
C ASN A 149 -4.58 -2.90 2.27
N HIS A 150 -3.80 -2.58 3.28
CA HIS A 150 -2.79 -1.55 3.13
C HIS A 150 -1.47 -1.89 3.80
N TRP A 151 -0.44 -1.24 3.31
CA TRP A 151 0.81 -1.01 4.00
C TRP A 151 1.04 0.51 4.00
N VAL A 152 1.19 1.09 5.18
CA VAL A 152 1.43 2.52 5.36
C VAL A 152 2.68 2.75 6.20
N MET A 153 3.44 3.76 5.80
CA MET A 153 4.51 4.40 6.56
C MET A 153 4.03 5.79 6.93
N ASP A 154 4.29 6.21 8.16
CA ASP A 154 4.02 7.57 8.63
C ASP A 154 5.33 8.14 9.16
N ASP A 155 5.85 9.16 8.47
CA ASP A 155 7.13 9.80 8.72
C ASP A 155 7.01 11.04 9.63
N SER A 156 5.94 11.11 10.43
CA SER A 156 5.76 12.15 11.44
C SER A 156 6.96 12.21 12.38
N THR A 157 7.55 13.40 12.53
CA THR A 157 8.76 13.62 13.32
C THR A 157 8.60 13.12 14.76
N GLY A 158 9.49 12.23 15.20
CA GLY A 158 9.45 11.61 16.53
C GLY A 158 8.35 10.56 16.73
N GLN A 159 7.56 10.28 15.69
CA GLN A 159 6.40 9.39 15.72
C GLN A 159 6.38 8.43 14.51
N VAL A 160 7.57 8.05 14.03
CA VAL A 160 7.72 7.19 12.85
C VAL A 160 7.12 5.81 13.13
N ARG A 161 6.32 5.32 12.17
CA ARG A 161 5.65 4.01 12.28
C ARG A 161 5.44 3.37 10.92
N THR A 162 5.20 2.06 10.94
CA THR A 162 4.63 1.35 9.80
C THR A 162 3.50 0.42 10.23
N GLN A 163 2.51 0.23 9.36
CA GLN A 163 1.38 -0.65 9.59
C GLN A 163 1.09 -1.46 8.33
N ILE A 164 0.93 -2.77 8.50
CA ILE A 164 0.38 -3.70 7.51
C ILE A 164 -0.98 -4.14 8.03
N HIS A 165 -2.03 -3.98 7.24
CA HIS A 165 -3.41 -4.21 7.68
C HIS A 165 -4.27 -4.81 6.57
N SER A 166 -5.14 -5.73 6.97
CA SER A 166 -6.28 -6.20 6.19
C SER A 166 -7.57 -5.78 6.88
N SER A 167 -8.51 -5.21 6.13
CA SER A 167 -9.84 -4.92 6.67
C SER A 167 -10.60 -6.19 7.05
N HIS A 168 -10.22 -7.34 6.49
CA HIS A 168 -10.81 -8.62 6.87
C HIS A 168 -10.37 -9.01 8.30
N GLY A 169 -11.34 -9.10 9.21
CA GLY A 169 -11.09 -9.31 10.63
C GLY A 169 -10.25 -8.20 11.29
N HIS A 170 -10.07 -7.05 10.62
CA HIS A 170 -9.23 -5.92 11.05
C HIS A 170 -7.86 -6.35 11.59
N THR A 171 -7.25 -7.30 10.89
CA THR A 171 -5.96 -7.88 11.27
C THR A 171 -4.84 -6.95 10.86
N GLN A 172 -3.96 -6.62 11.81
CA GLN A 172 -2.85 -5.70 11.55
C GLN A 172 -1.58 -6.02 12.35
N LEU A 173 -0.44 -5.80 11.69
CA LEU A 173 0.87 -5.67 12.31
C LEU A 173 1.26 -4.19 12.32
N ASN A 174 1.46 -3.64 13.51
CA ASN A 174 1.89 -2.27 13.71
C ASN A 174 3.28 -2.25 14.34
N LEU A 175 4.16 -1.38 13.84
CA LEU A 175 5.55 -1.24 14.29
C LEU A 175 5.88 0.24 14.52
N GLY A 176 6.72 0.54 15.50
CA GLY A 176 7.17 1.88 15.84
C GLY A 176 6.21 2.61 16.79
N TYR A 177 5.79 3.82 16.41
CA TYR A 177 4.90 4.67 17.22
C TYR A 177 3.42 4.35 16.93
N LEU A 178 2.75 3.65 17.84
CA LEU A 178 1.41 3.10 17.60
C LEU A 178 0.34 4.15 17.91
N ILE A 179 -0.51 4.46 16.93
CA ILE A 179 -1.62 5.41 17.09
C ILE A 179 -2.92 4.82 16.54
N ASP A 180 -4.07 5.36 16.96
CA ASP A 180 -5.31 5.14 16.19
C ASP A 180 -5.21 5.88 14.84
N GLN A 181 -5.65 5.26 13.75
CA GLN A 181 -5.61 5.86 12.43
C GLN A 181 -6.91 5.59 11.68
N ARG A 182 -7.51 6.66 11.14
CA ARG A 182 -8.66 6.58 10.25
C ARG A 182 -8.40 7.38 8.98
N GLY A 183 -8.00 6.68 7.92
CA GLY A 183 -7.56 7.31 6.68
C GLY A 183 -6.34 8.20 6.92
N ASN A 184 -6.48 9.50 6.65
CA ASN A 184 -5.45 10.52 6.89
C ASN A 184 -5.47 11.10 8.31
N ASN A 185 -6.47 10.75 9.12
CA ASN A 185 -6.58 11.27 10.49
C ASN A 185 -5.73 10.43 11.45
N ARG A 186 -4.81 11.12 12.13
CA ARG A 186 -3.95 10.59 13.20
C ARG A 186 -4.65 10.78 14.54
N GLY A 187 -5.07 9.69 15.18
CA GLY A 187 -5.76 9.67 16.47
C GLY A 187 -4.79 9.64 17.67
N GLY A 188 -5.29 9.20 18.82
CA GLY A 188 -4.51 9.16 20.06
C GLY A 188 -3.38 8.12 20.06
N LEU A 189 -2.39 8.34 20.93
CA LEU A 189 -1.32 7.37 21.21
C LEU A 189 -1.92 6.06 21.75
N ARG A 190 -1.54 4.93 21.15
CA ARG A 190 -1.86 3.58 21.61
C ARG A 190 -0.67 2.90 22.28
N GLY A 191 0.57 3.22 21.88
CA GLY A 191 1.77 2.60 22.44
C GLY A 191 3.02 2.81 21.59
N THR A 192 4.10 2.16 21.98
CA THR A 192 5.37 2.13 21.22
C THR A 192 5.91 0.70 21.16
N GLY A 193 6.56 0.33 20.05
CA GLY A 193 7.15 -0.99 19.86
C GLY A 193 6.47 -1.74 18.72
N PHE A 194 5.81 -2.86 19.00
CA PHE A 194 5.03 -3.60 18.02
C PHE A 194 3.69 -4.07 18.59
N GLU A 195 2.70 -4.22 17.73
CA GLU A 195 1.40 -4.82 18.05
C GLU A 195 0.98 -5.72 16.89
N LEU A 196 0.64 -6.97 17.19
CA LEU A 196 -0.17 -7.82 16.31
C LEU A 196 -1.57 -7.90 16.92
N ARG A 197 -2.59 -7.42 16.20
CA ARG A 197 -3.99 -7.54 16.63
C ARG A 197 -4.88 -8.09 15.52
N THR A 198 -5.97 -8.73 15.94
CA THR A 198 -7.06 -9.18 15.07
C THR A 198 -8.35 -9.15 15.88
N ASP A 199 -9.46 -8.84 15.22
CA ASP A 199 -10.80 -8.94 15.80
C ASP A 199 -11.38 -10.35 15.56
N ALA A 200 -10.63 -11.22 14.88
CA ALA A 200 -10.96 -12.62 14.60
C ALA A 200 -10.10 -13.57 15.45
N TYR A 201 -10.06 -14.85 15.08
CA TYR A 201 -9.22 -15.84 15.76
C TYR A 201 -7.73 -15.62 15.46
N GLY A 202 -6.88 -15.69 16.49
CA GLY A 202 -5.43 -15.63 16.37
C GLY A 202 -4.75 -16.93 16.80
N ALA A 203 -3.65 -17.28 16.14
CA ALA A 203 -2.78 -18.38 16.57
C ALA A 203 -1.32 -18.05 16.26
N LEU A 204 -0.43 -18.25 17.24
CA LEU A 204 1.02 -18.27 17.05
C LEU A 204 1.48 -19.73 17.06
N ARG A 205 2.08 -20.20 15.97
CA ARG A 205 2.52 -21.59 15.82
C ARG A 205 3.94 -21.62 15.27
N ALA A 206 4.80 -22.41 15.90
CA ALA A 206 6.16 -22.67 15.44
C ALA A 206 6.48 -24.16 15.68
N GLN A 207 6.73 -24.91 14.61
CA GLN A 207 7.00 -26.34 14.70
C GLN A 207 8.28 -26.67 15.48
N GLN A 208 9.28 -25.78 15.41
CA GLN A 208 10.57 -25.94 16.07
C GLN A 208 10.66 -25.22 17.43
N GLY A 209 9.52 -24.78 17.98
CA GLY A 209 9.42 -24.08 19.26
C GLY A 209 9.12 -22.58 19.12
N LEU A 210 8.44 -22.02 20.12
CA LEU A 210 8.09 -20.60 20.22
C LEU A 210 8.78 -20.02 21.47
N TYR A 211 9.63 -19.00 21.28
CA TYR A 211 10.28 -18.29 22.38
C TYR A 211 9.69 -16.89 22.53
N LEU A 212 8.98 -16.67 23.64
CA LEU A 212 8.43 -15.37 24.03
C LEU A 212 9.20 -14.91 25.26
N SER A 213 9.84 -13.75 25.17
CA SER A 213 10.75 -13.28 26.19
C SER A 213 10.66 -11.78 26.33
N THR A 214 10.77 -11.33 27.57
CA THR A 214 10.86 -9.91 27.92
C THR A 214 12.29 -9.53 28.35
N TRP A 215 13.24 -10.46 28.27
CA TRP A 215 14.65 -10.21 28.53
C TRP A 215 15.23 -9.24 27.50
N LYS A 216 15.88 -8.18 27.99
CA LYS A 216 16.48 -7.16 27.15
C LYS A 216 17.65 -7.73 26.35
N ARG A 217 17.64 -7.52 25.02
CA ARG A 217 18.80 -7.71 24.13
C ARG A 217 19.17 -6.39 23.48
N SER A 218 20.28 -5.79 23.88
CA SER A 218 20.76 -4.54 23.28
C SER A 218 21.18 -4.78 21.83
N GLY A 219 20.57 -4.06 20.88
CA GLY A 219 20.96 -4.10 19.47
C GLY A 219 20.76 -5.45 18.76
N ALA A 220 19.76 -6.25 19.17
CA ALA A 220 19.51 -7.59 18.61
C ALA A 220 20.71 -8.56 18.72
N GLN A 221 21.55 -8.42 19.76
CA GLN A 221 22.67 -9.32 20.03
C GLN A 221 22.20 -10.73 20.46
N GLY A 222 22.91 -11.75 19.99
CA GLY A 222 22.62 -13.16 20.26
C GLY A 222 21.83 -13.85 19.14
N ALA A 223 21.57 -15.15 19.30
CA ALA A 223 20.75 -15.91 18.36
C ALA A 223 19.26 -15.66 18.58
N GLN A 224 18.43 -15.90 17.55
CA GLN A 224 16.98 -15.68 17.60
C GLN A 224 16.27 -16.43 18.75
N ILE A 225 16.75 -17.62 19.12
CA ILE A 225 16.21 -18.49 20.18
C ILE A 225 17.25 -18.67 21.31
N ASP A 226 17.90 -17.58 21.72
CA ASP A 226 18.78 -17.62 22.88
C ASP A 226 17.96 -17.53 24.18
N ALA A 227 17.84 -18.68 24.86
CA ALA A 227 17.08 -18.87 26.09
C ALA A 227 17.97 -18.99 27.34
N SER A 228 19.22 -18.52 27.29
CA SER A 228 20.18 -18.67 28.39
C SER A 228 19.67 -18.12 29.72
N GLU A 229 19.00 -16.96 29.70
CA GLU A 229 18.41 -16.34 30.89
C GLU A 229 17.26 -17.18 31.46
N ALA A 230 16.39 -17.69 30.59
CA ALA A 230 15.28 -18.57 30.98
C ALA A 230 15.79 -19.91 31.56
N GLN A 231 16.83 -20.49 30.94
CA GLN A 231 17.46 -21.71 31.44
C GLN A 231 18.10 -21.50 32.81
N GLN A 232 18.76 -20.36 33.03
CA GLN A 232 19.35 -20.05 34.33
C GLN A 232 18.28 -19.84 35.42
N GLN A 233 17.18 -19.14 35.10
CA GLN A 233 16.05 -19.01 36.03
C GLN A 233 15.43 -20.37 36.37
N LEU A 234 15.24 -21.26 35.39
CA LEU A 234 14.72 -22.61 35.64
C LEU A 234 15.63 -23.41 36.59
N LYS A 235 16.95 -23.37 36.39
CA LYS A 235 17.93 -24.01 37.29
C LYS A 235 17.89 -23.44 38.71
N ASN A 236 17.81 -22.11 38.84
CA ASN A 236 17.73 -21.45 40.14
C ASN A 236 16.40 -21.77 40.86
N SER A 237 15.29 -21.82 40.13
CA SER A 237 13.97 -22.18 40.66
C SER A 237 13.92 -23.65 41.11
N GLU A 238 14.52 -24.57 40.36
CA GLU A 238 14.65 -25.98 40.75
C GLU A 238 15.38 -26.13 42.08
N GLN A 239 16.53 -25.45 42.24
CA GLN A 239 17.26 -25.45 43.51
C GLN A 239 16.45 -24.84 44.66
N ARG A 240 15.74 -23.73 44.41
CA ARG A 240 14.92 -23.06 45.43
C ARG A 240 13.75 -23.94 45.89
N VAL A 241 13.02 -24.55 44.96
CA VAL A 241 11.92 -25.48 45.26
C VAL A 241 12.43 -26.68 46.03
N LYS A 242 13.61 -27.21 45.67
CA LYS A 242 14.25 -28.30 46.42
C LYS A 242 14.54 -27.91 47.86
N THR A 243 15.22 -26.79 48.10
CA THR A 243 15.52 -26.31 49.45
C THR A 243 14.27 -26.02 50.27
N LEU A 244 13.25 -25.41 49.66
CA LEU A 244 11.97 -25.13 50.32
C LEU A 244 11.24 -26.43 50.68
N SER A 245 11.25 -27.42 49.79
CA SER A 245 10.69 -28.75 50.04
C SER A 245 11.43 -29.49 51.17
N ASP A 246 12.76 -29.47 51.18
CA ASP A 246 13.57 -30.12 52.21
C ASP A 246 13.32 -29.49 53.59
N THR A 247 13.19 -28.15 53.63
CA THR A 247 12.92 -27.40 54.86
C THR A 247 11.48 -27.61 55.33
N ALA A 248 10.50 -27.64 54.41
CA ALA A 248 9.11 -27.91 54.73
C ALA A 248 8.93 -29.33 55.30
N GLN A 249 9.61 -30.34 54.73
CA GLN A 249 9.64 -31.71 55.28
C GLN A 249 10.23 -31.76 56.69
N GLN A 250 11.24 -30.94 56.98
CA GLN A 250 11.87 -30.90 58.30
C GLN A 250 10.99 -30.22 59.36
N HIS A 251 10.05 -29.35 58.95
CA HIS A 251 9.38 -28.43 59.89
C HIS A 251 7.84 -28.50 59.90
N ASN A 252 7.18 -29.45 59.24
CA ASN A 252 5.72 -29.64 59.27
C ASN A 252 4.88 -28.36 58.97
N ALA A 253 5.37 -27.49 58.06
CA ALA A 253 4.82 -26.13 57.89
C ALA A 253 3.84 -25.93 56.72
N LEU A 254 2.87 -25.02 56.92
CA LEU A 254 2.10 -24.22 55.93
C LEU A 254 1.88 -22.84 56.58
N PRO A 255 2.34 -21.69 56.02
CA PRO A 255 1.64 -20.92 54.97
C PRO A 255 2.56 -20.17 53.95
N MET A 256 1.99 -19.59 52.87
CA MET A 256 2.69 -19.02 51.70
C MET A 256 2.66 -17.46 51.61
N GLN A 257 3.22 -16.74 52.59
CA GLN A 257 3.21 -15.26 52.61
C GLN A 257 3.98 -14.64 51.42
N GLU A 258 5.12 -15.22 51.01
CA GLU A 258 5.91 -14.73 49.86
C GLU A 258 5.13 -14.77 48.54
N GLY A 259 4.16 -15.68 48.39
CA GLY A 259 3.29 -15.76 47.22
C GLY A 259 2.32 -14.58 47.14
N LEU A 260 1.85 -14.07 48.28
CA LEU A 260 0.97 -12.91 48.36
C LEU A 260 1.72 -11.61 48.03
N ASP A 261 2.96 -11.49 48.53
CA ASP A 261 3.81 -10.33 48.26
C ASP A 261 4.21 -10.26 46.78
N SER A 262 4.48 -11.42 46.16
CA SER A 262 4.77 -11.53 44.71
C SER A 262 3.58 -11.11 43.84
N LEU A 263 2.36 -11.47 44.22
CA LEU A 263 1.14 -11.03 43.52
C LEU A 263 0.89 -9.52 43.67
N THR A 264 1.18 -8.96 44.84
CA THR A 264 1.04 -7.51 45.09
C THR A 264 2.04 -6.71 44.25
N GLN A 265 3.29 -7.17 44.17
CA GLN A 265 4.32 -6.57 43.32
C GLN A 265 3.98 -6.66 41.83
N LEU A 266 3.46 -7.81 41.38
CA LEU A 266 3.02 -7.99 40.00
C LEU A 266 1.93 -6.98 39.62
N ASN A 267 1.00 -6.72 40.53
CA ASN A 267 -0.10 -5.78 40.31
C ASN A 267 0.41 -4.33 40.25
N SER A 268 1.40 -3.94 41.08
CA SER A 268 2.01 -2.61 41.00
C SER A 268 2.85 -2.41 39.73
N ASP A 269 3.54 -3.45 39.26
CA ASP A 269 4.37 -3.38 38.05
C ASP A 269 3.52 -3.22 36.77
N ALA A 270 2.23 -3.56 36.85
CA ALA A 270 1.24 -3.48 35.77
C ALA A 270 0.39 -2.19 35.74
N ASP A 271 0.47 -1.33 36.77
CA ASP A 271 -0.35 -0.13 36.89
C ASP A 271 0.45 1.16 36.59
N VAL A 272 0.88 1.32 35.34
CA VAL A 272 1.69 2.47 34.90
C VAL A 272 1.22 2.99 33.56
N THR A 273 1.25 4.31 33.36
CA THR A 273 1.00 4.94 32.06
C THR A 273 2.26 5.65 31.55
N TYR A 274 2.53 5.59 30.25
CA TYR A 274 3.61 6.33 29.59
C TYR A 274 3.09 7.12 28.38
N GLY A 275 3.89 8.07 27.91
CA GLY A 275 3.51 9.06 26.87
C GLY A 275 3.45 10.48 27.43
N SER A 276 3.51 11.47 26.55
CA SER A 276 3.43 12.89 26.91
C SER A 276 2.15 13.52 26.37
N ASP A 277 1.51 14.35 27.21
CA ASP A 277 0.37 15.20 26.87
C ASP A 277 0.79 16.63 26.49
N ASP A 278 2.10 16.90 26.41
CA ASP A 278 2.63 18.24 26.17
C ASP A 278 2.42 18.67 24.71
N GLY A 279 1.24 19.22 24.47
CA GLY A 279 0.91 19.98 23.27
C GLY A 279 -0.56 20.32 23.25
N THR A 280 -0.91 21.54 23.65
CA THR A 280 -2.16 22.19 23.25
C THR A 280 -2.36 22.00 21.74
N PRO A 281 -3.59 21.75 21.26
CA PRO A 281 -3.85 21.80 19.83
C PRO A 281 -3.38 23.16 19.33
N SER A 282 -2.31 23.17 18.52
CA SER A 282 -1.93 24.35 17.75
C SER A 282 -3.18 24.81 17.01
N GLN A 283 -3.47 26.12 17.04
CA GLN A 283 -4.54 26.71 16.23
C GLN A 283 -4.48 26.12 14.82
N GLY A 284 -5.67 25.82 14.27
CA GLY A 284 -5.86 25.16 12.98
C GLY A 284 -5.08 25.85 11.86
N PRO A 285 -4.93 25.19 10.70
CA PRO A 285 -4.05 25.67 9.64
C PRO A 285 -4.35 27.15 9.35
N GLY A 286 -3.32 28.00 9.45
CA GLY A 286 -3.39 29.32 8.80
C GLY A 286 -3.59 29.08 7.31
N GLU A 287 -4.52 29.80 6.68
CA GLU A 287 -4.87 29.63 5.27
C GLU A 287 -3.62 29.44 4.40
N GLN A 288 -3.40 28.22 3.88
CA GLN A 288 -2.35 27.98 2.90
C GLN A 288 -2.88 28.26 1.50
N GLN A 289 -2.07 28.97 0.72
CA GLN A 289 -2.34 29.21 -0.70
C GLN A 289 -2.51 27.89 -1.47
N ARG A 290 -3.50 27.86 -2.38
CA ARG A 290 -3.76 26.78 -3.36
C ARG A 290 -4.24 25.43 -2.80
N ASN A 291 -5.02 25.42 -1.71
CA ASN A 291 -5.65 24.21 -1.14
C ASN A 291 -4.63 23.12 -0.71
N GLY A 292 -3.40 23.51 -0.39
CA GLY A 292 -2.36 22.64 0.15
C GLY A 292 -2.63 22.23 1.60
N GLY A 293 -2.11 21.08 2.03
CA GLY A 293 -2.14 20.68 3.43
C GLY A 293 -0.91 21.19 4.19
N ASP A 294 -1.10 21.54 5.46
CA ASP A 294 0.00 21.98 6.34
C ASP A 294 0.68 20.76 7.00
N THR A 295 1.84 20.38 6.47
CA THR A 295 2.68 19.30 7.02
C THR A 295 3.11 19.57 8.46
N ALA A 296 3.45 20.82 8.80
CA ALA A 296 3.90 21.18 10.15
C ALA A 296 2.75 21.06 11.16
N TRP A 297 1.53 21.43 10.75
CA TRP A 297 0.34 21.16 11.54
C TRP A 297 0.06 19.67 11.67
N ALA A 298 0.13 18.89 10.57
CA ALA A 298 -0.14 17.45 10.59
C ALA A 298 0.82 16.66 11.49
N ILE A 299 2.09 17.08 11.59
CA ILE A 299 3.06 16.53 12.55
C ILE A 299 2.60 16.80 13.99
N ARG A 300 2.00 17.96 14.24
CA ARG A 300 1.59 18.40 15.59
C ARG A 300 0.16 18.04 15.96
N SER A 301 -0.68 17.53 15.06
CA SER A 301 -2.13 17.44 15.27
C SER A 301 -2.62 16.07 15.78
N GLY A 302 -1.77 15.04 15.79
CA GLY A 302 -2.17 13.70 16.17
C GLY A 302 -1.03 12.86 16.75
N GLY A 303 -1.38 11.66 17.23
CA GLY A 303 -0.44 10.75 17.86
C GLY A 303 0.08 11.23 19.21
N ARG A 304 -0.74 11.87 20.04
CA ARG A 304 -0.37 12.25 21.42
C ARG A 304 -1.32 11.62 22.44
N GLY A 305 -0.91 11.64 23.70
CA GLY A 305 -1.68 11.10 24.81
C GLY A 305 -0.82 10.22 25.72
N LYS A 306 -1.47 9.69 26.75
CA LYS A 306 -0.93 8.66 27.64
C LYS A 306 -1.56 7.31 27.34
N THR A 307 -0.78 6.24 27.49
CA THR A 307 -1.23 4.86 27.29
C THR A 307 -0.67 3.96 28.40
N PRO A 308 -1.37 2.88 28.80
CA PRO A 308 -0.86 1.92 29.78
C PRO A 308 0.45 1.25 29.33
N GLY A 309 1.29 0.89 30.29
CA GLY A 309 2.55 0.15 30.11
C GLY A 309 3.02 -0.49 31.41
N TYR A 310 4.26 -0.99 31.41
CA TYR A 310 4.82 -1.75 32.53
C TYR A 310 6.09 -1.10 33.07
N GLN A 311 6.28 -1.14 34.39
CA GLN A 311 7.49 -0.67 35.06
C GLN A 311 8.67 -1.65 34.88
N GLN A 312 8.38 -2.94 34.71
CA GLN A 312 9.33 -4.03 34.51
C GLN A 312 8.89 -4.93 33.33
N PRO A 313 9.80 -5.72 32.72
CA PRO A 313 9.45 -6.59 31.61
C PRO A 313 8.51 -7.73 32.05
N LEU A 314 7.26 -7.71 31.60
CA LEU A 314 6.21 -8.61 32.07
C LEU A 314 5.50 -9.37 30.93
N LEU A 315 5.19 -10.66 31.15
CA LEU A 315 4.34 -11.46 30.28
C LEU A 315 3.01 -11.74 31.00
N ILE A 316 1.90 -11.22 30.48
CA ILE A 316 0.55 -11.48 30.99
C ILE A 316 -0.21 -12.34 29.98
N ALA A 317 -0.83 -13.42 30.47
CA ALA A 317 -1.88 -14.14 29.75
C ALA A 317 -3.21 -13.89 30.47
N SER A 318 -4.20 -13.32 29.77
CA SER A 318 -5.54 -13.10 30.31
C SER A 318 -6.60 -13.40 29.25
N SER A 319 -7.79 -13.81 29.67
CA SER A 319 -8.96 -14.03 28.81
C SER A 319 -10.20 -13.46 29.51
N PRO A 320 -11.09 -12.75 28.81
CA PRO A 320 -12.43 -12.52 29.34
C PRO A 320 -13.15 -13.87 29.47
N ALA A 321 -13.96 -14.00 30.53
CA ALA A 321 -14.75 -15.20 30.82
C ALA A 321 -15.89 -15.39 29.81
#